data_AF-A0A9P6RR86-F1
#
_entry.id   AF-A0A9P6RR86-F1
#
_cell.length_a   1.000
_cell.length_b   1.000
_cell.length_c   1.000
_cell.angle_alpha   90.00
_cell.angle_beta   90.00
_cell.angle_gamma   90.00
#
_symmetry.space_group_name_H-M   'P 1'
#
loop_
_entity.id
_entity.type
_entity.pdbx_description
1 polymer ?
#
loop_
_entity_poly.entity_id
_entity_poly.type
_entity_poly.pdbx_seq_one_letter_code
_entity_poly.pdbx_strand_id
1 'polypeptide(L)'
;MVSNPSWIPLGLAAWMPSFAQLIQIYFTLITTLAVLAATLPPLRDSILSYGKLDHLTPSPSSSKADDSAAASASPSRLQQERTKAAPTRHGAFFELLRSLKVPKVWFAHFYVFATLWMLYLSLDLILYTSSSSPLSSVLPTVLISTHPYWSFLTFLNHLSIMPTHPSLSIALHNDWTPPPHVILLMACYLCQTIRRWYESWYVERPSPTARLHVGHYIIGISFYAAMAPALWVDWYEARVFAGSSASPQQNHKSVAAMVAAVGTKGWIGLLLYLWASWHQHRCHVILANLRKHPSKELRNDEDGHSHRPAQSEYKVPFGDWFEYLVTPHYSAEMVIYLGFYLMASSSSLPAASPSSSLTPTTMLLALFWVVVNLGIVARESDQWYRSRFGEHYAGAITTSTGQTVWKRRSVLIPFVY
;
A
#
# COMPACT_ATOMS: atom_id res chain seq x y z
N MET A 1 -15.36 44.29 -1.47
CA MET A 1 -14.78 44.31 -0.11
C MET A 1 -15.54 43.29 0.72
N VAL A 2 -15.09 42.04 0.75
CA VAL A 2 -15.55 41.06 1.76
C VAL A 2 -14.47 41.05 2.82
N SER A 3 -14.75 41.66 3.96
CA SER A 3 -13.88 41.62 5.13
C SER A 3 -13.79 40.17 5.62
N ASN A 4 -12.61 39.57 5.50
CA ASN A 4 -12.35 38.21 5.97
C ASN A 4 -12.48 38.16 7.50
N PRO A 5 -13.16 37.14 8.05
CA PRO A 5 -13.41 37.06 9.48
C PRO A 5 -12.14 36.53 10.18
N SER A 6 -11.35 37.45 10.73
CA SER A 6 -10.10 37.19 11.47
C SER A 6 -10.37 36.66 12.90
N TRP A 7 -10.98 35.49 13.03
CA TRP A 7 -11.28 34.87 14.33
C TRP A 7 -10.20 33.91 14.82
N ILE A 8 -9.13 33.67 14.05
CA ILE A 8 -7.99 32.88 14.52
C ILE A 8 -6.97 33.85 15.12
N PRO A 9 -6.75 33.82 16.45
CA PRO A 9 -5.69 34.60 17.07
C PRO A 9 -4.37 34.31 16.37
N LEU A 10 -3.62 35.37 16.04
CA LEU A 10 -2.30 35.29 15.37
C LEU A 10 -1.31 34.30 16.03
N GLY A 11 -1.52 33.94 17.30
CA GLY A 11 -0.74 32.93 18.02
C GLY A 11 -1.11 31.46 17.76
N LEU A 12 -2.34 31.13 17.33
CA LEU A 12 -2.77 29.74 17.07
C LEU A 12 -2.37 29.25 15.68
N ALA A 13 -2.30 30.14 14.68
CA ALA A 13 -1.87 29.82 13.33
C ALA A 13 -0.40 29.35 13.25
N ALA A 14 0.44 29.72 14.22
CA ALA A 14 1.84 29.30 14.29
C ALA A 14 2.04 27.83 14.74
N TRP A 15 0.99 27.17 15.25
CA TRP A 15 1.06 25.81 15.81
C TRP A 15 0.37 24.74 14.96
N MET A 16 -0.38 25.13 13.92
CA MET A 16 -1.04 24.15 13.06
C MET A 16 -0.04 23.54 12.08
N PRO A 17 0.10 22.20 12.05
CA PRO A 17 0.95 21.55 11.07
C PRO A 17 0.41 21.80 9.65
N SER A 18 1.31 21.99 8.69
CA SER A 18 0.96 22.08 7.27
C SER A 18 0.34 20.78 6.77
N PHE A 19 -0.28 20.80 5.59
CA PHE A 19 -0.87 19.59 5.02
C PHE A 19 0.17 18.52 4.71
N ALA A 20 1.35 18.92 4.21
CA ALA A 20 2.48 18.01 4.06
C ALA A 20 2.88 17.39 5.41
N GLN A 21 2.99 18.21 6.47
CA GLN A 21 3.32 17.72 7.81
C GLN A 21 2.25 16.76 8.36
N LEU A 22 0.97 17.00 8.11
CA LEU A 22 -0.10 16.07 8.49
C LEU A 22 0.02 14.71 7.78
N ILE A 23 0.36 14.72 6.50
CA ILE A 23 0.62 13.48 5.74
C ILE A 23 1.87 12.76 6.27
N GLN A 24 2.94 13.50 6.59
CA GLN A 24 4.16 12.96 7.19
C GLN A 24 3.90 12.34 8.57
N ILE A 25 3.14 13.03 9.43
CA ILE A 25 2.70 12.53 10.74
C ILE A 25 1.85 11.27 10.54
N TYR A 26 0.93 11.26 9.58
CA TYR A 26 0.11 10.11 9.27
C TYR A 26 0.96 8.88 8.89
N PHE A 27 1.87 9.01 7.92
CA PHE A 27 2.74 7.89 7.50
C PHE A 27 3.64 7.40 8.63
N THR A 28 4.18 8.32 9.43
CA THR A 28 4.98 7.99 10.60
C THR A 28 4.15 7.19 11.62
N LEU A 29 2.96 7.68 11.95
CA LEU A 29 2.06 7.07 12.92
C LEU A 29 1.66 5.66 12.50
N ILE A 30 1.16 5.47 11.27
CA ILE A 30 0.75 4.14 10.82
C ILE A 30 1.94 3.17 10.78
N THR A 31 3.13 3.64 10.40
CA THR A 31 4.34 2.82 10.36
C THR A 31 4.76 2.40 11.76
N THR A 32 4.81 3.33 12.71
CA THR A 32 5.10 3.02 14.11
C THR A 32 4.09 2.04 14.69
N LEU A 33 2.80 2.24 14.41
CA LEU A 33 1.75 1.33 14.85
C LEU A 33 1.92 -0.08 14.25
N ALA A 34 2.28 -0.21 12.98
CA ALA A 34 2.54 -1.50 12.35
C ALA A 34 3.76 -2.21 12.95
N VAL A 35 4.86 -1.49 13.20
CA VAL A 35 6.04 -2.05 13.88
C VAL A 35 5.73 -2.49 15.31
N LEU A 36 4.99 -1.67 16.06
CA LEU A 36 4.54 -2.03 17.42
C LEU A 36 3.65 -3.27 17.40
N ALA A 37 2.70 -3.34 16.46
CA ALA A 37 1.84 -4.50 16.30
C ALA A 37 2.62 -5.77 15.92
N ALA A 38 3.70 -5.65 15.15
CA ALA A 38 4.54 -6.77 14.73
C ALA A 38 5.53 -7.25 15.81
N THR A 39 5.95 -6.36 16.72
CA THR A 39 6.94 -6.66 17.77
C THR A 39 6.30 -7.07 19.09
N LEU A 40 5.08 -6.60 19.39
CA LEU A 40 4.38 -6.94 20.63
C LEU A 40 3.50 -8.19 20.45
N PRO A 41 3.81 -9.33 21.11
CA PRO A 41 3.07 -10.59 20.95
C PRO A 41 1.54 -10.49 21.10
N PRO A 42 0.97 -9.79 22.10
CA PRO A 42 -0.50 -9.71 22.24
C PRO A 42 -1.17 -8.92 21.10
N LEU A 43 -0.48 -7.96 20.50
CA LEU A 43 -0.98 -7.20 19.35
C LEU A 43 -0.81 -8.00 18.05
N ARG A 44 0.28 -8.75 17.92
CA ARG A 44 0.50 -9.63 16.77
C ARG A 44 -0.62 -10.67 16.63
N ASP A 45 -0.98 -11.34 17.72
CA ASP A 45 -1.96 -12.43 17.66
C ASP A 45 -3.41 -11.94 17.48
N SER A 46 -3.70 -10.68 17.85
CA SER A 46 -5.03 -10.07 17.73
C SER A 46 -5.23 -9.30 16.42
N ILE A 47 -4.20 -8.57 15.97
CA ILE A 47 -4.27 -7.70 14.79
C ILE A 47 -3.74 -8.42 13.55
N LEU A 48 -2.58 -9.08 13.64
CA LEU A 48 -1.88 -9.67 12.49
C LEU A 48 -2.27 -11.12 12.19
N SER A 49 -3.14 -11.74 13.00
CA SER A 49 -3.70 -13.07 12.70
C SER A 49 -4.53 -13.01 11.41
N TYR A 50 -3.82 -13.21 10.30
CA TYR A 50 -4.39 -13.26 8.96
C TYR A 50 -5.33 -14.47 8.93
N GLY A 51 -6.58 -14.27 8.50
CA GLY A 51 -7.66 -15.27 8.51
C GLY A 51 -7.44 -16.55 7.68
N LYS A 52 -6.18 -16.86 7.31
CA LYS A 52 -5.72 -18.13 6.77
C LYS A 52 -5.42 -19.19 7.85
N LEU A 53 -5.27 -18.80 9.13
CA LEU A 53 -4.84 -19.70 10.22
C LEU A 53 -6.00 -20.32 11.03
N ASP A 54 -7.24 -19.93 10.76
CA ASP A 54 -8.42 -20.37 11.54
C ASP A 54 -8.77 -21.88 11.34
N HIS A 55 -8.02 -22.64 10.53
CA HIS A 55 -8.30 -24.04 10.19
C HIS A 55 -7.11 -25.01 10.33
N LEU A 56 -6.23 -24.80 11.32
CA LEU A 56 -5.30 -25.85 11.74
C LEU A 56 -6.01 -26.82 12.70
N THR A 57 -6.90 -27.68 12.17
CA THR A 57 -7.17 -28.96 12.83
C THR A 57 -5.99 -29.89 12.52
N PRO A 58 -5.33 -30.49 13.53
CA PRO A 58 -4.29 -31.48 13.28
C PRO A 58 -4.91 -32.68 12.56
N SER A 59 -4.37 -33.02 11.39
CA SER A 59 -4.72 -34.27 10.71
C SER A 59 -4.11 -35.44 11.48
N PRO A 60 -4.84 -36.53 11.75
CA PRO A 60 -4.26 -37.69 12.41
C PRO A 60 -3.21 -38.30 11.49
N SER A 61 -1.97 -38.37 11.97
CA SER A 61 -0.89 -39.08 11.31
C SER A 61 -1.22 -40.57 11.24
N SER A 62 -1.30 -41.10 10.03
CA SER A 62 -1.29 -42.53 9.77
C SER A 62 0.13 -43.07 9.91
N SER A 63 0.40 -43.81 10.98
CA SER A 63 1.46 -44.82 10.99
C SER A 63 1.05 -45.95 11.92
N LYS A 64 0.70 -47.09 11.32
CA LYS A 64 0.66 -48.39 11.98
C LYS A 64 2.10 -48.93 12.10
N ALA A 65 2.51 -49.32 13.30
CA ALA A 65 3.40 -50.46 13.59
C ALA A 65 3.56 -50.64 15.12
N ASP A 66 2.88 -51.67 15.62
CA ASP A 66 3.29 -52.75 16.56
C ASP A 66 4.00 -52.48 17.91
N ASP A 67 3.26 -52.87 18.95
CA ASP A 67 3.57 -53.76 20.10
C ASP A 67 4.60 -53.42 21.21
N SER A 68 4.00 -53.13 22.37
CA SER A 68 4.23 -53.68 23.72
C SER A 68 5.60 -53.54 24.41
N ALA A 69 5.65 -52.75 25.49
CA ALA A 69 6.02 -53.22 26.84
C ALA A 69 5.94 -52.10 27.92
N ALA A 70 5.43 -52.48 29.09
CA ALA A 70 5.70 -51.94 30.43
C ALA A 70 5.16 -50.56 30.86
N ALA A 71 3.98 -50.63 31.48
CA ALA A 71 3.48 -49.89 32.64
C ALA A 71 4.45 -48.94 33.39
N SER A 72 4.05 -47.67 33.52
CA SER A 72 3.79 -46.95 34.78
C SER A 72 3.92 -45.43 34.63
N ALA A 73 2.79 -44.73 34.52
CA ALA A 73 2.59 -43.36 35.02
C ALA A 73 1.16 -42.93 34.72
N SER A 74 0.38 -42.74 35.78
CA SER A 74 -0.99 -42.24 35.73
C SER A 74 -1.06 -40.83 35.10
N PRO A 75 -2.14 -40.51 34.38
CA PRO A 75 -2.35 -39.21 33.77
C PRO A 75 -2.88 -38.21 34.81
N SER A 76 -2.84 -36.93 34.44
CA SER A 76 -3.56 -35.79 35.04
C SER A 76 -2.89 -35.03 36.19
N ARG A 77 -1.96 -34.14 35.82
CA ARG A 77 -1.71 -32.91 36.60
C ARG A 77 -1.29 -31.72 35.74
N LEU A 78 -1.93 -31.49 34.58
CA LEU A 78 -1.82 -30.23 33.84
C LEU A 78 -3.12 -29.86 33.08
N GLN A 79 -4.27 -30.40 33.51
CA GLN A 79 -5.58 -30.05 32.94
C GLN A 79 -6.51 -29.35 33.94
N GLN A 80 -5.93 -28.70 34.95
CA GLN A 80 -6.70 -27.96 35.95
C GLN A 80 -5.97 -26.72 36.43
N GLU A 81 -5.76 -25.76 35.53
CA GLU A 81 -5.64 -24.33 35.88
C GLU A 81 -5.83 -23.45 34.63
N ARG A 82 -6.99 -23.59 33.99
CA ARG A 82 -7.55 -22.49 33.18
C ARG A 82 -8.82 -22.03 33.88
N THR A 83 -8.63 -21.33 35.00
CA THR A 83 -9.71 -20.57 35.63
C THR A 83 -10.34 -19.70 34.56
N LYS A 84 -11.61 -19.98 34.24
CA LYS A 84 -12.50 -19.07 33.51
C LYS A 84 -12.66 -17.81 34.36
N ALA A 85 -11.70 -16.89 34.25
CA ALA A 85 -11.89 -15.53 34.70
C ALA A 85 -13.02 -14.93 33.87
N ALA A 86 -14.01 -14.32 34.53
CA ALA A 86 -15.06 -13.57 33.84
C ALA A 86 -14.41 -12.57 32.88
N PRO A 87 -14.95 -12.39 31.65
CA PRO A 87 -14.34 -11.50 30.67
C PRO A 87 -14.29 -10.11 31.29
N THR A 88 -13.07 -9.62 31.56
CA THR A 88 -12.88 -8.23 31.93
C THR A 88 -13.44 -7.38 30.80
N ARG A 89 -14.02 -6.21 31.11
CA ARG A 89 -14.62 -5.30 30.11
C ARG A 89 -13.68 -5.00 28.93
N HIS A 90 -12.37 -5.00 29.19
CA HIS A 90 -11.31 -4.88 28.19
C HIS A 90 -11.20 -6.14 27.32
N GLY A 91 -11.26 -7.34 27.89
CA GLY A 91 -11.28 -8.60 27.14
C GLY A 91 -12.45 -8.71 26.16
N ALA A 92 -13.66 -8.34 26.60
CA ALA A 92 -14.85 -8.32 25.73
C ALA A 92 -14.74 -7.29 24.59
N PHE A 93 -14.11 -6.14 24.83
CA PHE A 93 -13.84 -5.13 23.81
C PHE A 93 -12.83 -5.62 22.76
N PHE A 94 -11.74 -6.27 23.19
CA PHE A 94 -10.76 -6.86 22.26
C PHE A 94 -11.35 -8.04 21.46
N GLU A 95 -12.25 -8.83 22.05
CA GLU A 95 -12.99 -9.88 21.34
C GLU A 95 -13.95 -9.30 20.30
N LEU A 96 -14.68 -8.23 20.64
CA LEU A 96 -15.53 -7.51 19.69
C LEU A 96 -14.70 -6.96 18.52
N LEU A 97 -13.58 -6.29 18.79
CA LEU A 97 -12.68 -5.78 17.76
C LEU A 97 -12.18 -6.91 16.83
N ARG A 98 -11.75 -8.04 17.40
CA ARG A 98 -11.27 -9.21 16.63
C ARG A 98 -12.34 -9.82 15.72
N SER A 99 -13.62 -9.71 16.09
CA SER A 99 -14.75 -10.24 15.33
C SER A 99 -15.09 -9.41 14.08
N LEU A 100 -14.67 -8.14 14.03
CA LEU A 100 -14.97 -7.23 12.92
C LEU A 100 -14.12 -7.55 11.69
N LYS A 101 -14.71 -8.33 10.79
CA LYS A 101 -14.09 -8.74 9.52
C LYS A 101 -15.00 -8.42 8.33
N VAL A 102 -14.40 -8.02 7.22
CA VAL A 102 -15.05 -7.78 5.92
C VAL A 102 -14.61 -8.83 4.88
N PRO A 103 -15.39 -9.06 3.81
CA PRO A 103 -14.98 -9.95 2.73
C PRO A 103 -13.69 -9.47 2.08
N LYS A 104 -12.74 -10.39 1.81
CA LYS A 104 -11.47 -10.01 1.17
C LYS A 104 -11.65 -9.43 -0.24
N VAL A 105 -12.76 -9.75 -0.92
CA VAL A 105 -13.12 -9.18 -2.23
C VAL A 105 -13.25 -7.66 -2.20
N TRP A 106 -13.58 -7.07 -1.03
CA TRP A 106 -13.65 -5.62 -0.87
C TRP A 106 -12.30 -4.92 -0.98
N PHE A 107 -11.19 -5.67 -1.04
CA PHE A 107 -9.87 -5.13 -1.37
C PHE A 107 -9.86 -4.35 -2.69
N ALA A 108 -10.70 -4.73 -3.66
CA ALA A 108 -10.86 -3.99 -4.92
C ALA A 108 -11.35 -2.54 -4.70
N HIS A 109 -12.12 -2.26 -3.64
CA HIS A 109 -12.62 -0.91 -3.34
C HIS A 109 -11.49 0.08 -3.11
N PHE A 110 -10.34 -0.38 -2.60
CA PHE A 110 -9.19 0.49 -2.37
C PHE A 110 -8.71 1.13 -3.67
N TYR A 111 -8.64 0.34 -4.74
CA TYR A 111 -8.16 0.80 -6.03
C TYR A 111 -9.23 1.59 -6.79
N VAL A 112 -10.51 1.25 -6.64
CA VAL A 112 -11.62 2.09 -7.15
C VAL A 112 -11.51 3.49 -6.53
N PHE A 113 -11.45 3.56 -5.19
CA PHE A 113 -11.30 4.82 -4.47
C PHE A 113 -10.04 5.56 -4.89
N ALA A 114 -8.88 4.88 -4.92
CA ALA A 114 -7.61 5.49 -5.29
C ALA A 114 -7.61 6.07 -6.71
N THR A 115 -8.16 5.33 -7.69
CA THR A 115 -8.26 5.80 -9.07
C THR A 115 -9.17 7.02 -9.18
N LEU A 116 -10.36 6.98 -8.59
CA LEU A 116 -11.29 8.11 -8.62
C LEU A 116 -10.73 9.33 -7.89
N TRP A 117 -10.10 9.12 -6.74
CA TRP A 117 -9.45 10.16 -5.95
C TRP A 117 -8.29 10.81 -6.70
N MET A 118 -7.47 10.01 -7.39
CA MET A 118 -6.38 10.50 -8.24
C MET A 118 -6.87 11.25 -9.48
N LEU A 119 -7.93 10.78 -10.13
CA LEU A 119 -8.54 11.48 -11.26
C LEU A 119 -9.07 12.85 -10.82
N TYR A 120 -9.78 12.88 -9.69
CA TYR A 120 -10.27 14.12 -9.10
C TYR A 120 -9.13 15.09 -8.75
N LEU A 121 -8.10 14.64 -8.02
CA LEU A 121 -6.98 15.51 -7.63
C LEU A 121 -6.15 15.97 -8.84
N SER A 122 -5.97 15.12 -9.85
CA SER A 122 -5.28 15.52 -11.08
C SER A 122 -6.07 16.59 -11.82
N LEU A 123 -7.39 16.44 -11.91
CA LEU A 123 -8.27 17.43 -12.51
C LEU A 123 -8.27 18.74 -11.72
N ASP A 124 -8.37 18.66 -10.39
CA ASP A 124 -8.32 19.81 -9.48
C ASP A 124 -7.02 20.59 -9.67
N LEU A 125 -5.87 19.91 -9.68
CA LEU A 125 -4.57 20.54 -9.93
C LEU A 125 -4.49 21.15 -11.34
N ILE A 126 -4.93 20.44 -12.39
CA ILE A 126 -4.92 20.99 -13.75
C ILE A 126 -5.76 22.28 -13.83
N LEU A 127 -6.97 22.29 -13.27
CA LEU A 127 -7.84 23.48 -13.29
C LEU A 127 -7.29 24.61 -12.44
N TYR A 128 -6.73 24.29 -11.28
CA TYR A 128 -6.04 25.26 -10.42
C TYR A 128 -4.89 25.95 -11.16
N THR A 129 -4.17 25.21 -12.01
CA THR A 129 -3.06 25.72 -12.83
C THR A 129 -3.50 26.37 -14.14
N SER A 130 -4.76 26.17 -14.55
CA SER A 130 -5.23 26.57 -15.87
C SER A 130 -5.40 28.07 -16.02
N SER A 131 -5.57 28.81 -14.91
CA SER A 131 -5.56 30.29 -14.92
C SER A 131 -4.32 30.89 -15.59
N SER A 132 -3.21 30.15 -15.66
CA SER A 132 -1.94 30.55 -16.29
C SER A 132 -1.47 29.62 -17.44
N SER A 133 -2.24 28.59 -17.81
CA SER A 133 -1.88 27.57 -18.82
C SER A 133 -2.66 27.71 -20.14
N PRO A 134 -2.05 27.42 -21.31
CA PRO A 134 -2.75 27.39 -22.60
C PRO A 134 -3.90 26.35 -22.66
N LEU A 135 -3.92 25.37 -21.76
CA LEU A 135 -5.00 24.37 -21.65
C LEU A 135 -6.34 24.96 -21.20
N SER A 136 -6.35 26.15 -20.58
CA SER A 136 -7.60 26.85 -20.21
C SER A 136 -8.51 27.11 -21.40
N SER A 137 -7.95 27.30 -22.59
CA SER A 137 -8.71 27.52 -23.84
C SER A 137 -9.48 26.29 -24.31
N VAL A 138 -9.11 25.09 -23.84
CA VAL A 138 -9.70 23.80 -24.23
C VAL A 138 -10.74 23.33 -23.23
N LEU A 139 -10.68 23.82 -21.98
CA LEU A 139 -11.56 23.35 -20.90
C LEU A 139 -12.91 24.08 -20.92
N PRO A 140 -14.04 23.39 -20.63
CA PRO A 140 -15.35 24.02 -20.59
C PRO A 140 -15.40 25.19 -19.58
N THR A 141 -15.90 26.36 -20.00
CA THR A 141 -15.98 27.56 -19.15
C THR A 141 -16.73 27.31 -17.84
N VAL A 142 -17.77 26.47 -17.87
CA VAL A 142 -18.53 26.07 -16.67
C VAL A 142 -17.62 25.39 -15.65
N LEU A 143 -16.73 24.51 -16.09
CA LEU A 143 -15.81 23.78 -15.22
C LEU A 143 -14.83 24.74 -14.52
N ILE A 144 -14.28 25.71 -15.27
CA ILE A 144 -13.38 26.75 -14.73
C ILE A 144 -14.12 27.65 -13.73
N SER A 145 -15.32 28.12 -14.10
CA SER A 145 -16.09 29.05 -13.27
C SER A 145 -16.59 28.45 -11.95
N THR A 146 -16.77 27.12 -11.91
CA THR A 146 -17.27 26.40 -10.72
C THR A 146 -16.15 25.79 -9.89
N HIS A 147 -14.94 25.66 -10.42
CA HIS A 147 -13.77 25.06 -9.77
C HIS A 147 -13.49 25.56 -8.34
N PRO A 148 -13.56 26.87 -8.04
CA PRO A 148 -13.31 27.36 -6.68
C PRO A 148 -14.24 26.78 -5.59
N TYR A 149 -15.45 26.31 -5.95
CA TYR A 149 -16.42 25.79 -4.99
C TYR A 149 -16.17 24.33 -4.60
N TRP A 150 -15.45 23.58 -5.43
CA TRP A 150 -15.18 22.17 -5.20
C TRP A 150 -13.68 21.85 -5.16
N SER A 151 -12.80 22.83 -5.36
CA SER A 151 -11.35 22.61 -5.33
C SER A 151 -10.87 22.08 -3.99
N PHE A 152 -10.04 21.04 -4.02
CA PHE A 152 -9.44 20.47 -2.82
C PHE A 152 -8.47 21.45 -2.17
N LEU A 153 -7.66 22.16 -2.98
CA LEU A 153 -6.75 23.18 -2.48
C LEU A 153 -7.51 24.34 -1.81
N THR A 154 -8.61 24.82 -2.43
CA THR A 154 -9.45 25.87 -1.82
C THR A 154 -10.10 25.40 -0.52
N PHE A 155 -10.56 24.14 -0.47
CA PHE A 155 -11.07 23.54 0.76
C PHE A 155 -10.01 23.47 1.86
N LEU A 156 -8.79 23.00 1.57
CA LEU A 156 -7.71 22.93 2.56
C LEU A 156 -7.27 24.32 3.04
N ASN A 157 -7.30 25.31 2.15
CA ASN A 157 -7.08 26.71 2.47
C ASN A 157 -8.16 27.24 3.44
N HIS A 158 -9.44 26.93 3.21
CA HIS A 158 -10.52 27.28 4.13
C HIS A 158 -10.34 26.67 5.53
N LEU A 159 -9.74 25.48 5.62
CA LEU A 159 -9.42 24.84 6.89
C LEU A 159 -8.17 25.42 7.59
N SER A 160 -7.46 26.36 6.96
CA SER A 160 -6.17 26.89 7.45
C SER A 160 -5.10 25.81 7.65
N ILE A 161 -5.21 24.69 6.92
CA ILE A 161 -4.27 23.56 6.97
C ILE A 161 -3.19 23.69 5.89
N MET A 162 -3.49 24.45 4.82
CA MET A 162 -2.48 24.90 3.88
C MET A 162 -1.82 26.19 4.38
N PRO A 163 -0.49 26.34 4.27
CA PRO A 163 0.21 27.55 4.66
C PRO A 163 -0.10 28.69 3.69
N THR A 164 -1.24 29.32 3.87
CA THR A 164 -1.67 30.49 3.12
C THR A 164 -1.71 31.65 4.09
N HIS A 165 -0.65 32.45 4.13
CA HIS A 165 -0.77 33.76 4.75
C HIS A 165 -1.86 34.55 3.99
N PRO A 166 -2.98 34.96 4.63
CA PRO A 166 -4.16 35.48 3.93
C PRO A 166 -3.92 36.75 3.08
N SER A 167 -2.79 37.43 3.29
CA SER A 167 -2.41 38.66 2.60
C SER A 167 -1.54 38.43 1.35
N LEU A 168 -0.94 37.24 1.17
CA LEU A 168 -0.06 36.92 0.04
C LEU A 168 -0.72 35.96 -0.99
N SER A 169 -1.94 35.49 -0.70
CA SER A 169 -2.46 34.20 -1.16
C SER A 169 -3.36 34.21 -2.40
N ILE A 170 -3.66 35.32 -3.06
CA ILE A 170 -4.51 35.27 -4.29
C ILE A 170 -3.66 35.28 -5.57
N ALA A 171 -2.56 36.04 -5.58
CA ALA A 171 -1.66 36.12 -6.74
C ALA A 171 -0.80 34.85 -6.89
N LEU A 172 -0.17 34.37 -5.81
CA LEU A 172 0.66 33.15 -5.82
C LEU A 172 -0.15 31.86 -6.09
N HIS A 173 -1.45 31.86 -5.78
CA HIS A 173 -2.32 30.70 -6.04
C HIS A 173 -2.49 30.42 -7.55
N ASN A 174 -2.48 31.46 -8.39
CA ASN A 174 -2.71 31.31 -9.83
C ASN A 174 -1.44 30.92 -10.63
N ASP A 175 -0.27 30.90 -9.99
CA ASP A 175 1.02 30.78 -10.68
C ASP A 175 1.68 29.41 -10.52
N TRP A 176 1.25 28.54 -9.60
CA TRP A 176 1.90 27.24 -9.44
C TRP A 176 1.48 26.25 -10.53
N THR A 177 2.46 25.60 -11.15
CA THR A 177 2.28 24.40 -11.98
C THR A 177 3.14 23.24 -11.46
N PRO A 178 2.58 22.02 -11.35
CA PRO A 178 3.38 20.87 -10.97
C PRO A 178 4.57 20.68 -11.94
N PRO A 179 5.78 20.45 -11.43
CA PRO A 179 6.93 20.16 -12.29
C PRO A 179 6.70 18.93 -13.18
N PRO A 180 7.32 18.84 -14.38
CA PRO A 180 7.10 17.72 -15.30
C PRO A 180 7.34 16.32 -14.70
N HIS A 181 8.33 16.14 -13.81
CA HIS A 181 8.55 14.86 -13.12
C HIS A 181 7.44 14.53 -12.10
N VAL A 182 6.80 15.53 -11.49
CA VAL A 182 5.64 15.33 -10.61
C VAL A 182 4.40 14.95 -11.43
N ILE A 183 4.19 15.58 -12.59
CA ILE A 183 3.12 15.20 -13.53
C ILE A 183 3.33 13.75 -13.99
N LEU A 184 4.55 13.39 -14.37
CA LEU A 184 4.91 12.02 -14.74
C LEU A 184 4.64 11.03 -13.60
N LEU A 185 5.01 11.38 -12.37
CA LEU A 185 4.74 10.60 -11.17
C LEU A 185 3.23 10.38 -10.97
N MET A 186 2.43 11.44 -11.02
CA MET A 186 0.97 11.38 -10.88
C MET A 186 0.34 10.49 -11.96
N ALA A 187 0.80 10.62 -13.21
CA ALA A 187 0.36 9.76 -14.31
C ALA A 187 0.72 8.29 -14.08
N CYS A 188 1.95 8.00 -13.62
CA CYS A 188 2.37 6.63 -13.30
C CYS A 188 1.56 6.04 -12.14
N TYR A 189 1.28 6.83 -11.10
CA TYR A 189 0.44 6.39 -9.98
C TYR A 189 -1.02 6.16 -10.40
N LEU A 190 -1.58 6.99 -11.28
CA LEU A 190 -2.90 6.76 -11.87
C LEU A 190 -2.92 5.43 -12.65
N CYS A 191 -1.94 5.20 -13.53
CA CYS A 191 -1.79 3.94 -14.25
C CYS A 191 -1.65 2.74 -13.29
N GLN A 192 -0.89 2.88 -12.21
CA GLN A 192 -0.74 1.87 -11.17
C GLN A 192 -2.09 1.52 -10.55
N THR A 193 -2.87 2.52 -10.11
CA THR A 193 -4.17 2.29 -9.48
C THR A 193 -5.19 1.67 -10.44
N ILE A 194 -5.24 2.12 -11.70
CA ILE A 194 -6.10 1.52 -12.75
C ILE A 194 -5.73 0.06 -12.99
N ARG A 195 -4.42 -0.25 -13.11
CA ARG A 195 -3.97 -1.63 -13.30
C ARG A 195 -4.32 -2.49 -12.10
N ARG A 196 -4.05 -2.03 -10.88
CA ARG A 196 -4.37 -2.76 -9.64
C ARG A 196 -5.87 -2.96 -9.47
N TRP A 197 -6.67 -1.98 -9.90
CA TRP A 197 -8.12 -2.09 -9.97
C TRP A 197 -8.53 -3.22 -10.93
N TYR A 198 -8.07 -3.17 -12.18
CA TYR A 198 -8.32 -4.23 -13.16
C TYR A 198 -7.90 -5.61 -12.63
N GLU A 199 -6.71 -5.72 -12.07
CA GLU A 199 -6.21 -6.98 -11.53
C GLU A 199 -7.09 -7.51 -10.39
N SER A 200 -7.55 -6.64 -9.49
CA SER A 200 -8.34 -7.05 -8.33
C SER A 200 -9.71 -7.62 -8.71
N TRP A 201 -10.30 -7.18 -9.83
CA TRP A 201 -11.59 -7.70 -10.30
C TRP A 201 -11.49 -8.82 -11.32
N TYR A 202 -10.54 -8.74 -12.25
CA TYR A 202 -10.52 -9.62 -13.42
C TYR A 202 -9.42 -10.67 -13.38
N VAL A 203 -8.34 -10.44 -12.62
CA VAL A 203 -7.18 -11.34 -12.55
C VAL A 203 -7.20 -12.12 -11.25
N GLU A 204 -7.18 -11.44 -10.11
CA GLU A 204 -7.12 -12.03 -8.79
C GLU A 204 -8.38 -12.86 -8.51
N ARG A 205 -8.18 -14.08 -7.97
CA ARG A 205 -9.27 -15.00 -7.61
C ARG A 205 -9.31 -15.21 -6.10
N PRO A 206 -9.70 -14.22 -5.28
CA PRO A 206 -9.72 -14.36 -3.81
C PRO A 206 -10.60 -15.54 -3.38
N SER A 207 -10.23 -16.21 -2.28
CA SER A 207 -11.13 -17.24 -1.72
C SER A 207 -12.41 -16.56 -1.22
N PRO A 208 -13.61 -17.08 -1.53
CA PRO A 208 -14.88 -16.53 -1.04
C PRO A 208 -14.98 -16.53 0.50
N THR A 209 -14.26 -17.44 1.16
CA THR A 209 -14.20 -17.54 2.63
C THR A 209 -13.14 -16.65 3.24
N ALA A 210 -12.24 -16.05 2.44
CA ALA A 210 -11.22 -15.17 2.97
C ALA A 210 -11.85 -13.90 3.54
N ARG A 211 -11.38 -13.52 4.73
CA ARG A 211 -11.83 -12.35 5.47
C ARG A 211 -10.64 -11.45 5.79
N LEU A 212 -10.89 -10.14 5.78
CA LEU A 212 -9.93 -9.09 6.13
C LEU A 212 -10.45 -8.37 7.39
N HIS A 213 -9.59 -8.10 8.36
CA HIS A 213 -9.98 -7.34 9.55
C HIS A 213 -10.34 -5.88 9.21
N VAL A 214 -11.37 -5.31 9.84
CA VAL A 214 -11.85 -3.94 9.54
C VAL A 214 -10.76 -2.90 9.75
N GLY A 215 -9.90 -3.05 10.77
CA GLY A 215 -8.76 -2.14 10.98
C GLY A 215 -7.80 -2.09 9.78
N HIS A 216 -7.51 -3.23 9.15
CA HIS A 216 -6.71 -3.27 7.93
C HIS A 216 -7.43 -2.61 6.75
N TYR A 217 -8.76 -2.72 6.72
CA TYR A 217 -9.57 -2.05 5.69
C TYR A 217 -9.52 -0.53 5.82
N ILE A 218 -9.67 -0.01 7.04
CA ILE A 218 -9.57 1.43 7.32
C ILE A 218 -8.18 1.96 6.97
N ILE A 219 -7.12 1.30 7.44
CA ILE A 219 -5.73 1.68 7.13
C ILE A 219 -5.49 1.65 5.61
N GLY A 220 -6.04 0.67 4.90
CA GLY A 220 -5.96 0.56 3.44
C GLY A 220 -6.58 1.77 2.74
N ILE A 221 -7.82 2.13 3.06
CA ILE A 221 -8.49 3.29 2.47
C ILE A 221 -7.77 4.60 2.84
N SER A 222 -7.42 4.79 4.11
CA SER A 222 -6.73 6.01 4.55
C SER A 222 -5.35 6.16 3.91
N PHE A 223 -4.66 5.04 3.64
CA PHE A 223 -3.40 5.04 2.90
C PHE A 223 -3.59 5.63 1.50
N TYR A 224 -4.56 5.16 0.73
CA TYR A 224 -4.82 5.70 -0.61
C TYR A 224 -5.30 7.17 -0.58
N ALA A 225 -6.02 7.57 0.47
CA ALA A 225 -6.45 8.95 0.67
C ALA A 225 -5.25 9.90 0.86
N ALA A 226 -4.27 9.49 1.67
CA ALA A 226 -3.05 10.25 1.94
C ALA A 226 -2.01 10.15 0.81
N MET A 227 -1.95 9.01 0.11
CA MET A 227 -0.95 8.75 -0.92
C MET A 227 -1.09 9.68 -2.12
N ALA A 228 -2.32 9.92 -2.59
CA ALA A 228 -2.57 10.77 -3.74
C ALA A 228 -2.05 12.23 -3.58
N PRO A 229 -2.32 12.94 -2.47
CA PRO A 229 -1.71 14.25 -2.23
C PRO A 229 -0.20 14.18 -1.94
N ALA A 230 0.31 13.10 -1.34
CA ALA A 230 1.75 12.94 -1.08
C ALA A 230 2.62 13.00 -2.35
N LEU A 231 2.03 12.78 -3.53
CA LEU A 231 2.75 12.86 -4.81
C LEU A 231 3.21 14.28 -5.17
N TRP A 232 2.50 15.31 -4.67
CA TRP A 232 2.70 16.70 -5.12
C TRP A 232 2.75 17.74 -3.99
N VAL A 233 2.27 17.41 -2.78
CA VAL A 233 2.10 18.39 -1.69
C VAL A 233 3.41 19.06 -1.25
N ASP A 234 4.51 18.31 -1.14
CA ASP A 234 5.80 18.88 -0.73
C ASP A 234 6.29 19.92 -1.76
N TRP A 235 6.03 19.68 -3.06
CA TRP A 235 6.36 20.59 -4.14
C TRP A 235 5.50 21.86 -4.14
N TYR A 236 4.20 21.70 -3.85
CA TYR A 236 3.28 22.81 -3.71
C TYR A 236 3.69 23.71 -2.54
N GLU A 237 3.84 23.14 -1.34
CA GLU A 237 4.18 23.91 -0.14
C GLU A 237 5.55 24.56 -0.23
N ALA A 238 6.57 23.86 -0.76
CA ALA A 238 7.89 24.45 -0.95
C ALA A 238 7.87 25.67 -1.88
N ARG A 239 7.04 25.66 -2.93
CA ARG A 239 6.86 26.85 -3.78
C ARG A 239 6.18 27.99 -3.02
N VAL A 240 5.12 27.69 -2.27
CA VAL A 240 4.37 28.69 -1.51
C VAL A 240 5.29 29.36 -0.46
N PHE A 241 6.08 28.57 0.27
CA PHE A 241 7.00 29.10 1.28
C PHE A 241 8.19 29.88 0.69
N ALA A 242 8.71 29.46 -0.46
CA ALA A 242 9.83 30.16 -1.10
C ALA A 242 9.39 31.49 -1.78
N GLY A 243 8.09 31.70 -1.94
CA GLY A 243 7.50 32.94 -2.47
C GLY A 243 7.92 33.28 -3.91
N SER A 244 7.63 34.52 -4.33
CA SER A 244 7.98 35.04 -5.66
C SER A 244 9.49 35.19 -5.89
N SER A 245 10.31 35.08 -4.84
CA SER A 245 11.77 35.22 -4.88
C SER A 245 12.50 33.95 -5.31
N ALA A 246 11.83 32.79 -5.25
CA ALA A 246 12.36 31.56 -5.84
C ALA A 246 12.39 31.66 -7.37
N SER A 247 13.46 31.14 -7.97
CA SER A 247 13.78 31.18 -9.40
C SER A 247 12.53 31.10 -10.28
N PRO A 248 12.46 31.88 -11.39
CA PRO A 248 11.30 31.88 -12.25
C PRO A 248 10.93 30.44 -12.56
N GLN A 249 9.68 30.08 -12.25
CA GLN A 249 9.09 28.83 -12.67
C GLN A 249 9.46 28.66 -14.14
N GLN A 250 10.25 27.64 -14.45
CA GLN A 250 10.68 27.42 -15.81
C GLN A 250 9.43 27.08 -16.60
N ASN A 251 8.87 28.09 -17.27
CA ASN A 251 7.85 27.90 -18.27
C ASN A 251 8.51 27.07 -19.37
N HIS A 252 8.35 25.76 -19.29
CA HIS A 252 8.79 24.83 -20.31
C HIS A 252 7.86 25.01 -21.53
N LYS A 253 8.14 26.05 -22.32
CA LYS A 253 7.35 26.41 -23.50
C LYS A 253 7.44 25.38 -24.64
N SER A 254 8.32 24.38 -24.51
CA SER A 254 8.47 23.29 -25.48
C SER A 254 8.40 21.93 -24.80
N VAL A 255 7.91 20.94 -25.54
CA VAL A 255 7.90 19.53 -25.13
C VAL A 255 9.31 19.06 -24.78
N ALA A 256 10.32 19.47 -25.56
CA ALA A 256 11.72 19.13 -25.29
C ALA A 256 12.18 19.63 -23.91
N ALA A 257 11.79 20.85 -23.52
CA ALA A 257 12.11 21.39 -22.21
C ALA A 257 11.39 20.63 -21.08
N MET A 258 10.14 20.22 -21.29
CA MET A 258 9.40 19.39 -20.32
C MET A 258 10.06 18.01 -20.13
N VAL A 259 10.46 17.37 -21.23
CA VAL A 259 11.16 16.07 -21.25
C VAL A 259 12.50 16.18 -20.53
N ALA A 260 13.28 17.24 -20.78
CA ALA A 260 14.54 17.48 -20.10
C ALA A 260 14.36 17.70 -18.59
N ALA A 261 13.31 18.41 -18.19
CA ALA A 261 12.98 18.70 -16.79
C ALA A 261 12.49 17.49 -15.98
N VAL A 262 12.23 16.36 -16.64
CA VAL A 262 12.03 15.08 -15.93
C VAL A 262 13.29 14.70 -15.17
N GLY A 263 14.49 14.99 -15.70
CA GLY A 263 15.78 14.69 -15.06
C GLY A 263 16.13 13.20 -15.00
N THR A 264 17.41 12.90 -14.78
CA THR A 264 17.94 11.52 -14.79
C THR A 264 17.25 10.61 -13.78
N LYS A 265 17.07 11.09 -12.54
CA LYS A 265 16.38 10.33 -11.47
C LYS A 265 14.92 10.03 -11.86
N GLY A 266 14.24 10.98 -12.49
CA GLY A 266 12.88 10.78 -13.01
C GLY A 266 12.80 9.67 -14.05
N TRP A 267 13.74 9.65 -15.00
CA TRP A 267 13.82 8.56 -16.00
C TRP A 267 14.17 7.20 -15.37
N ILE A 268 15.11 7.15 -14.44
CA ILE A 268 15.41 5.92 -13.68
C ILE A 268 14.17 5.45 -12.93
N GLY A 269 13.46 6.37 -12.27
CA GLY A 269 12.23 6.07 -11.54
C GLY A 269 11.13 5.51 -12.44
N LEU A 270 10.96 6.07 -13.63
CA LEU A 270 10.02 5.56 -14.64
C LEU A 270 10.39 4.14 -15.10
N LEU A 271 11.67 3.89 -15.38
CA LEU A 271 12.15 2.56 -15.80
C LEU A 271 11.92 1.51 -14.71
N LEU A 272 12.22 1.85 -13.45
CA LEU A 272 11.95 0.96 -12.31
C LEU A 272 10.45 0.70 -12.15
N TYR A 273 9.61 1.73 -12.26
CA TYR A 273 8.16 1.58 -12.21
C TYR A 273 7.67 0.62 -13.30
N LEU A 274 8.04 0.82 -14.57
CA LEU A 274 7.59 -0.03 -15.67
C LEU A 274 8.04 -1.49 -15.50
N TRP A 275 9.31 -1.70 -15.16
CA TRP A 275 9.88 -3.02 -14.95
C TRP A 275 9.20 -3.77 -13.79
N ALA A 276 9.06 -3.11 -12.64
CA ALA A 276 8.44 -3.72 -11.47
C ALA A 276 6.93 -3.90 -11.62
N SER A 277 6.24 -2.98 -12.30
CA SER A 277 4.81 -3.07 -12.65
C SER A 277 4.53 -4.30 -13.52
N TRP A 278 5.43 -4.61 -14.48
CA TRP A 278 5.36 -5.83 -15.27
C TRP A 278 5.48 -7.10 -14.41
N HIS A 279 6.55 -7.20 -13.60
CA HIS A 279 6.77 -8.36 -12.73
C HIS A 279 5.66 -8.54 -11.69
N GLN A 280 5.14 -7.44 -11.14
CA GLN A 280 4.01 -7.50 -10.23
C GLN A 280 2.76 -8.10 -10.91
N HIS A 281 2.40 -7.60 -12.10
CA HIS A 281 1.28 -8.14 -12.87
C HIS A 281 1.46 -9.62 -13.18
N ARG A 282 2.66 -10.01 -13.64
CA ARG A 282 3.04 -11.41 -13.88
C ARG A 282 2.82 -12.28 -12.65
N CYS A 283 3.25 -11.82 -11.48
CA CYS A 283 3.05 -12.53 -10.23
C CYS A 283 1.57 -12.69 -9.87
N HIS A 284 0.73 -11.66 -10.06
CA HIS A 284 -0.71 -11.77 -9.83
C HIS A 284 -1.38 -12.79 -10.77
N VAL A 285 -0.97 -12.83 -12.04
CA VAL A 285 -1.43 -13.83 -13.01
C VAL A 285 -1.04 -15.25 -12.59
N ILE A 286 0.21 -15.45 -12.12
CA ILE A 286 0.66 -16.76 -11.60
C ILE A 286 -0.22 -17.19 -10.43
N LEU A 287 -0.42 -16.32 -9.43
CA LEU A 287 -1.25 -16.61 -8.26
C LEU A 287 -2.71 -16.92 -8.62
N ALA A 288 -3.28 -16.21 -9.59
CA ALA A 288 -4.63 -16.45 -10.09
C ALA A 288 -4.76 -17.83 -10.76
N ASN A 289 -3.76 -18.22 -11.55
CA ASN A 289 -3.75 -19.49 -12.26
C ASN A 289 -3.64 -20.71 -11.34
N LEU A 290 -3.10 -20.56 -10.13
CA LEU A 290 -3.09 -21.64 -9.12
C LEU A 290 -4.49 -22.03 -8.64
N ARG A 291 -5.49 -21.17 -8.82
CA ARG A 291 -6.87 -21.35 -8.34
C ARG A 291 -7.86 -21.70 -9.46
N LYS A 292 -7.40 -22.23 -10.60
CA LYS A 292 -8.32 -22.76 -11.61
C LYS A 292 -9.19 -23.85 -10.96
N HIS A 293 -10.50 -23.77 -11.14
CA HIS A 293 -11.44 -24.78 -10.66
C HIS A 293 -10.96 -26.16 -11.11
N PRO A 294 -11.12 -27.22 -10.30
CA PRO A 294 -11.04 -28.56 -10.84
C PRO A 294 -11.95 -28.58 -12.06
N SER A 295 -11.38 -28.93 -13.22
CA SER A 295 -12.14 -29.16 -14.43
C SER A 295 -13.36 -30.00 -14.05
N LYS A 296 -14.54 -29.60 -14.52
CA LYS A 296 -15.66 -30.52 -14.71
C LYS A 296 -15.27 -31.57 -15.76
N GLU A 297 -14.15 -32.27 -15.56
CA GLU A 297 -13.98 -33.58 -16.14
C GLU A 297 -14.89 -34.48 -15.32
N LEU A 298 -16.06 -34.71 -15.90
CA LEU A 298 -16.95 -35.84 -15.75
C LEU A 298 -16.26 -37.06 -15.08
N ARG A 299 -16.06 -37.04 -13.76
CA ARG A 299 -15.98 -38.27 -12.99
C ARG A 299 -17.42 -38.70 -12.76
N ASN A 300 -17.92 -39.48 -13.72
CA ASN A 300 -19.01 -40.41 -13.47
C ASN A 300 -18.46 -41.45 -12.46
N ASP A 301 -18.41 -41.08 -11.19
CA ASP A 301 -18.23 -42.04 -10.12
C ASP A 301 -19.63 -42.32 -9.55
N GLU A 302 -20.16 -43.49 -9.88
CA GLU A 302 -21.48 -44.01 -9.47
C GLU A 302 -21.59 -44.35 -7.96
N ASP A 303 -20.56 -44.05 -7.16
CA ASP A 303 -20.54 -44.44 -5.76
C ASP A 303 -20.97 -43.28 -4.84
N GLY A 304 -22.16 -43.45 -4.25
CA GLY A 304 -22.87 -42.51 -3.36
C GLY A 304 -22.20 -42.22 -2.01
N HIS A 305 -20.90 -41.91 -1.98
CA HIS A 305 -20.21 -41.42 -0.80
C HIS A 305 -20.18 -39.89 -0.79
N SER A 306 -20.83 -39.34 0.25
CA SER A 306 -20.94 -37.91 0.59
C SER A 306 -19.71 -37.09 0.19
N HIS A 307 -19.86 -36.26 -0.84
CA HIS A 307 -18.85 -35.27 -1.23
C HIS A 307 -18.66 -34.25 -0.11
N ARG A 308 -17.54 -34.35 0.62
CA ARG A 308 -16.99 -33.17 1.32
C ARG A 308 -16.70 -32.11 0.24
N PRO A 309 -17.14 -30.86 0.41
CA PRO A 309 -16.80 -29.81 -0.54
C PRO A 309 -15.28 -29.74 -0.65
N ALA A 310 -14.75 -29.92 -1.87
CA ALA A 310 -13.33 -29.86 -2.14
C ALA A 310 -12.79 -28.51 -1.65
N GLN A 311 -12.17 -28.50 -0.47
CA GLN A 311 -11.46 -27.33 0.01
C GLN A 311 -10.42 -26.99 -1.05
N SER A 312 -10.39 -25.74 -1.52
CA SER A 312 -9.43 -25.32 -2.54
C SER A 312 -8.02 -25.59 -2.01
N GLU A 313 -7.37 -26.63 -2.54
CA GLU A 313 -6.04 -27.00 -2.13
C GLU A 313 -5.08 -25.87 -2.53
N TYR A 314 -4.46 -25.24 -1.54
CA TYR A 314 -3.45 -24.23 -1.80
C TYR A 314 -2.23 -24.90 -2.45
N LYS A 315 -1.62 -24.22 -3.43
CA LYS A 315 -0.41 -24.67 -4.13
C LYS A 315 0.72 -23.67 -3.94
N VAL A 316 1.96 -24.14 -3.99
CA VAL A 316 3.16 -23.29 -3.97
C VAL A 316 3.37 -22.67 -5.35
N PRO A 317 3.50 -21.32 -5.47
CA PRO A 317 3.75 -20.66 -6.74
C PRO A 317 5.19 -20.87 -7.23
N PHE A 318 5.36 -20.99 -8.55
CA PHE A 318 6.64 -21.07 -9.26
C PHE A 318 6.59 -20.20 -10.53
N GLY A 319 7.76 -19.87 -11.07
CA GLY A 319 7.92 -18.99 -12.22
C GLY A 319 8.08 -17.51 -11.86
N ASP A 320 8.75 -16.77 -12.77
CA ASP A 320 9.20 -15.40 -12.53
C ASP A 320 9.99 -15.30 -11.20
N TRP A 321 9.84 -14.21 -10.44
CA TRP A 321 10.53 -14.04 -9.17
C TRP A 321 10.07 -14.99 -8.05
N PHE A 322 9.02 -15.80 -8.23
CA PHE A 322 8.66 -16.82 -7.23
C PHE A 322 9.74 -17.90 -7.10
N GLU A 323 10.65 -18.04 -8.06
CA GLU A 323 11.80 -18.95 -7.93
C GLU A 323 12.75 -18.54 -6.79
N TYR A 324 12.79 -17.23 -6.47
CA TYR A 324 13.74 -16.66 -5.51
C TYR A 324 13.04 -16.11 -4.26
N LEU A 325 11.79 -15.67 -4.40
CA LEU A 325 11.07 -14.92 -3.37
C LEU A 325 9.77 -15.61 -2.95
N VAL A 326 9.41 -15.46 -1.68
CA VAL A 326 8.12 -15.93 -1.14
C VAL A 326 6.97 -15.09 -1.67
N THR A 327 7.14 -13.77 -1.67
CA THR A 327 6.11 -12.80 -2.07
C THR A 327 6.64 -11.76 -3.06
N PRO A 328 7.10 -12.18 -4.25
CA PRO A 328 7.72 -11.29 -5.25
C PRO A 328 6.85 -10.10 -5.69
N HIS A 329 5.52 -10.25 -5.69
CA HIS A 329 4.59 -9.16 -5.98
C HIS A 329 4.65 -8.01 -4.95
N TYR A 330 5.01 -8.32 -3.70
CA TYR A 330 5.27 -7.31 -2.67
C TYR A 330 6.62 -6.63 -2.89
N SER A 331 7.66 -7.39 -3.23
CA SER A 331 8.96 -6.83 -3.59
C SER A 331 8.88 -5.92 -4.80
N ALA A 332 8.10 -6.32 -5.81
CA ALA A 332 7.82 -5.49 -6.99
C ALA A 332 7.07 -4.20 -6.59
N GLU A 333 6.10 -4.25 -5.66
CA GLU A 333 5.45 -3.03 -5.15
C GLU A 333 6.47 -2.09 -4.48
N MET A 334 7.44 -2.60 -3.71
CA MET A 334 8.47 -1.75 -3.11
C MET A 334 9.34 -1.06 -4.17
N VAL A 335 9.70 -1.77 -5.24
CA VAL A 335 10.45 -1.18 -6.37
C VAL A 335 9.62 -0.13 -7.11
N ILE A 336 8.30 -0.34 -7.25
CA ILE A 336 7.37 0.68 -7.79
C ILE A 336 7.42 1.96 -6.94
N TYR A 337 7.31 1.84 -5.61
CA TYR A 337 7.35 3.01 -4.72
C TYR A 337 8.74 3.67 -4.66
N LEU A 338 9.82 2.89 -4.83
CA LEU A 338 11.16 3.46 -5.01
C LEU A 338 11.22 4.28 -6.31
N GLY A 339 10.65 3.76 -7.40
CA GLY A 339 10.52 4.50 -8.66
C GLY A 339 9.73 5.80 -8.49
N PHE A 340 8.63 5.77 -7.73
CA PHE A 340 7.84 6.96 -7.37
C PHE A 340 8.67 7.98 -6.58
N TYR A 341 9.42 7.54 -5.57
CA TYR A 341 10.30 8.42 -4.80
C TYR A 341 11.41 9.05 -5.66
N LEU A 342 12.00 8.29 -6.59
CA LEU A 342 13.01 8.83 -7.52
C LEU A 342 12.43 9.88 -8.47
N MET A 343 11.20 9.69 -8.96
CA MET A 343 10.50 10.72 -9.74
C MET A 343 10.20 11.96 -8.92
N ALA A 344 9.68 11.80 -7.69
CA ALA A 344 9.40 12.92 -6.79
C ALA A 344 10.66 13.74 -6.44
N SER A 345 11.81 13.06 -6.30
CA SER A 345 13.10 13.64 -5.91
C SER A 345 14.01 13.97 -7.10
N SER A 346 13.43 14.02 -8.31
CA SER A 346 14.23 14.18 -9.53
C SER A 346 14.93 15.54 -9.62
N SER A 347 14.30 16.56 -9.05
CA SER A 347 14.93 17.85 -8.80
C SER A 347 14.83 18.21 -7.32
N SER A 348 15.70 19.11 -6.86
CA SER A 348 15.67 19.58 -5.48
C SER A 348 14.49 20.52 -5.29
N LEU A 349 13.79 20.37 -4.17
CA LEU A 349 12.72 21.30 -3.81
C LEU A 349 13.31 22.72 -3.69
N PRO A 350 12.54 23.77 -4.03
CA PRO A 350 12.96 25.15 -3.80
C PRO A 350 13.32 25.33 -2.32
N ALA A 351 14.52 25.86 -2.05
CA ALA A 351 14.93 26.17 -0.69
C ALA A 351 14.03 27.28 -0.14
N ALA A 352 13.06 26.90 0.69
CA ALA A 352 12.19 27.85 1.39
C ALA A 352 12.89 28.43 2.62
N SER A 353 13.83 27.70 3.21
CA SER A 353 14.63 28.10 4.37
C SER A 353 15.96 27.31 4.40
N PRO A 354 17.04 27.84 4.99
CA PRO A 354 18.28 27.07 5.22
C PRO A 354 18.06 25.75 5.99
N SER A 355 16.93 25.58 6.68
CA SER A 355 16.54 24.34 7.37
C SER A 355 15.49 23.48 6.64
N SER A 356 15.03 23.88 5.44
CA SER A 356 14.00 23.12 4.73
C SER A 356 14.58 21.85 4.11
N SER A 357 13.89 20.71 4.32
CA SER A 357 14.25 19.44 3.66
C SER A 357 14.23 19.62 2.14
N LEU A 358 15.36 19.31 1.49
CA LEU A 358 15.49 19.38 0.02
C LEU A 358 14.87 18.16 -0.67
N THR A 359 14.34 17.20 0.10
CA THR A 359 13.79 15.94 -0.40
C THR A 359 12.27 15.88 -0.18
N PRO A 360 11.52 15.23 -1.08
CA PRO A 360 10.09 15.01 -0.94
C PRO A 360 9.84 14.01 0.20
N THR A 361 9.68 14.55 1.41
CA THR A 361 9.66 13.79 2.66
C THR A 361 8.38 12.97 2.79
N THR A 362 7.23 13.47 2.30
CA THR A 362 5.97 12.71 2.28
C THR A 362 6.10 11.41 1.48
N MET A 363 6.67 11.48 0.28
CA MET A 363 6.91 10.32 -0.58
C MET A 363 7.95 9.36 0.02
N LEU A 364 8.98 9.87 0.70
CA LEU A 364 9.96 9.05 1.40
C LEU A 364 9.31 8.24 2.53
N LEU A 365 8.46 8.88 3.34
CA LEU A 365 7.73 8.21 4.42
C LEU A 365 6.69 7.23 3.88
N ALA A 366 6.04 7.54 2.75
CA ALA A 366 5.15 6.61 2.06
C ALA A 366 5.90 5.36 1.57
N LEU A 367 7.09 5.52 0.98
CA LEU A 367 7.96 4.39 0.60
C LEU A 367 8.34 3.56 1.83
N PHE A 368 8.74 4.21 2.92
CA PHE A 368 9.10 3.52 4.16
C PHE A 368 7.92 2.72 4.74
N TRP A 369 6.72 3.30 4.75
CA TRP A 369 5.50 2.59 5.11
C TRP A 369 5.28 1.34 4.25
N VAL A 370 5.39 1.46 2.92
CA VAL A 370 5.21 0.32 2.01
C VAL A 370 6.23 -0.79 2.29
N VAL A 371 7.50 -0.43 2.52
CA VAL A 371 8.56 -1.37 2.88
C VAL A 371 8.23 -2.12 4.18
N VAL A 372 7.86 -1.39 5.23
CA VAL A 372 7.54 -1.97 6.55
C VAL A 372 6.28 -2.84 6.48
N ASN A 373 5.19 -2.31 5.94
CA ASN A 373 3.90 -2.99 5.88
C ASN A 373 4.00 -4.30 5.09
N LEU A 374 4.56 -4.24 3.88
CA LEU A 374 4.69 -5.45 3.05
C LEU A 374 5.75 -6.40 3.57
N GLY A 375 6.80 -5.92 4.24
CA GLY A 375 7.79 -6.75 4.93
C GLY A 375 7.18 -7.60 6.05
N ILE A 376 6.32 -6.98 6.87
CA ILE A 376 5.58 -7.70 7.93
C ILE A 376 4.67 -8.76 7.30
N VAL A 377 3.90 -8.42 6.27
CA VAL A 377 2.97 -9.35 5.62
C VAL A 377 3.70 -10.49 4.88
N ALA A 378 4.86 -10.21 4.29
CA ALA A 378 5.70 -11.21 3.64
C ALA A 378 6.23 -12.25 4.63
N ARG A 379 6.65 -11.82 5.82
CA ARG A 379 7.11 -12.72 6.89
C ARG A 379 6.01 -13.69 7.33
N GLU A 380 4.79 -13.19 7.53
CA GLU A 380 3.65 -14.03 7.90
C GLU A 380 3.27 -14.99 6.76
N SER A 381 3.47 -14.57 5.50
CA SER A 381 3.26 -15.44 4.33
C SER A 381 4.27 -16.59 4.28
N ASP A 382 5.56 -16.35 4.58
CA ASP A 382 6.58 -17.40 4.65
C ASP A 382 6.29 -18.40 5.77
N GLN A 383 5.97 -17.91 6.97
CA GLN A 383 5.58 -18.77 8.10
C GLN A 383 4.39 -19.65 7.75
N TRP A 384 3.38 -19.09 7.08
CA TRP A 384 2.24 -19.85 6.62
C TRP A 384 2.62 -20.93 5.60
N TYR A 385 3.48 -20.63 4.61
CA TYR A 385 3.94 -21.63 3.65
C TYR A 385 4.69 -22.78 4.33
N ARG A 386 5.60 -22.49 5.26
CA ARG A 386 6.34 -23.51 6.02
C ARG A 386 5.42 -24.38 6.87
N SER A 387 4.44 -23.77 7.55
CA SER A 387 3.47 -24.51 8.36
C SER A 387 2.59 -25.44 7.53
N ARG A 388 2.31 -25.08 6.27
CA ARG A 388 1.38 -25.80 5.39
C ARG A 388 2.06 -26.85 4.52
N PHE A 389 3.26 -26.57 4.03
CA PHE A 389 3.97 -27.38 3.03
C PHE A 389 5.33 -27.92 3.53
N GLY A 390 5.71 -27.62 4.77
CA GLY A 390 7.00 -27.97 5.35
C GLY A 390 8.11 -26.98 5.02
N GLU A 391 9.25 -27.12 5.71
CA GLU A 391 10.42 -26.23 5.58
C GLU A 391 11.05 -26.24 4.18
N HIS A 392 10.84 -27.29 3.40
CA HIS A 392 11.42 -27.47 2.06
C HIS A 392 10.42 -27.23 0.92
N TYR A 393 9.39 -26.41 1.16
CA TYR A 393 8.33 -26.14 0.18
C TYR A 393 8.84 -25.51 -1.13
N ALA A 394 10.02 -24.88 -1.12
CA ALA A 394 10.65 -24.28 -2.29
C ALA A 394 11.30 -25.31 -3.24
N GLY A 395 11.33 -26.60 -2.87
CA GLY A 395 11.88 -27.69 -3.67
C GLY A 395 13.39 -27.91 -3.46
N ALA A 396 13.98 -28.77 -4.29
CA ALA A 396 15.41 -29.11 -4.26
C ALA A 396 16.08 -28.92 -5.62
N ILE A 397 17.40 -28.79 -5.61
CA ILE A 397 18.28 -28.84 -6.79
C ILE A 397 19.24 -30.01 -6.59
N THR A 398 19.35 -30.89 -7.58
CA THR A 398 20.42 -31.90 -7.62
C THR A 398 21.63 -31.28 -8.30
N THR A 399 22.75 -31.19 -7.60
CA THR A 399 24.01 -30.68 -8.17
C THR A 399 24.59 -31.67 -9.19
N SER A 400 25.53 -31.20 -10.02
CA SER A 400 26.28 -32.07 -10.93
C SER A 400 27.07 -33.18 -10.22
N THR A 401 27.33 -33.02 -8.92
CA THR A 401 27.97 -34.01 -8.04
C THR A 401 26.98 -35.01 -7.42
N GLY A 402 25.69 -34.94 -7.77
CA GLY A 402 24.64 -35.82 -7.23
C GLY A 402 24.11 -35.42 -5.85
N GLN A 403 24.57 -34.30 -5.29
CA GLN A 403 24.14 -33.82 -3.97
C GLN A 403 22.81 -33.07 -4.09
N THR A 404 21.84 -33.43 -3.24
CA THR A 404 20.55 -32.72 -3.19
C THR A 404 20.67 -31.53 -2.25
N VAL A 405 20.46 -30.32 -2.77
CA VAL A 405 20.45 -29.07 -2.00
C VAL A 405 19.04 -28.49 -2.02
N TRP A 406 18.47 -28.28 -0.83
CA TRP A 406 17.14 -27.68 -0.70
C TRP A 406 17.18 -26.20 -1.06
N LYS A 407 16.28 -25.76 -1.95
CA LYS A 407 16.11 -24.35 -2.26
C LYS A 407 15.55 -23.62 -1.03
N ARG A 408 16.05 -22.42 -0.77
CA ARG A 408 15.47 -21.49 0.20
C ARG A 408 15.12 -20.20 -0.51
N ARG A 409 13.84 -19.80 -0.45
CA ARG A 409 13.40 -18.51 -0.96
C ARG A 409 13.70 -17.43 0.08
N SER A 410 14.17 -16.27 -0.37
CA SER A 410 14.20 -15.07 0.47
C SER A 410 12.76 -14.57 0.66
N VAL A 411 12.43 -14.02 1.81
CA VAL A 411 11.09 -13.56 2.14
C VAL A 411 10.67 -12.45 1.18
N LEU A 412 11.60 -11.53 0.87
CA LEU A 412 11.25 -10.28 0.23
C LEU A 412 12.37 -9.66 -0.64
N ILE A 413 13.62 -9.60 -0.17
CA ILE A 413 14.76 -9.08 -0.93
C ILE A 413 15.65 -10.26 -1.30
N PRO A 414 15.89 -10.51 -2.61
CA PRO A 414 16.71 -11.64 -3.02
C PRO A 414 18.07 -11.62 -2.32
N PHE A 415 18.43 -12.74 -1.70
CA PHE A 415 19.74 -12.96 -1.07
C PHE A 415 20.05 -12.08 0.16
N VAL A 416 19.08 -11.33 0.69
CA VAL A 416 19.25 -10.50 1.89
C VAL A 416 18.26 -10.87 2.98
N TYR A 417 16.96 -10.87 2.68
CA TYR A 417 15.88 -11.11 3.62
C TYR A 417 14.73 -11.79 2.92
#